data_AF-A0A7W8B2C5-F1
#
_entry.id   AF-A0A7W8B2C5-F1
#
_cell.length_a   1.000
_cell.length_b   1.000
_cell.length_c   1.000
_cell.angle_alpha   90.00
_cell.angle_beta   90.00
_cell.angle_gamma   90.00
#
_symmetry.space_group_name_H-M   'P 1'
#
loop_
_entity.id
_entity.type
_entity.pdbx_description
1 polymer ?
#
loop_
_entity_poly.entity_id
_entity_poly.type
_entity_poly.pdbx_seq_one_letter_code
_entity_poly.pdbx_strand_id
1 'polypeptide(L)' 'MKQTELAPGMPVRTSFADPGLPEGTAGTVVTVYDDLGDGVGVRLSNGKLINVMAHGLDSAARPGRERDTPVRPPA' A
#
# COMPACT_ATOMS: atom_id res chain seq x y z
N MET A 1 -8.91 -9.47 12.37
CA MET A 1 -7.80 -9.24 11.42
C MET A 1 -7.80 -7.75 11.12
N LYS A 2 -6.66 -7.05 11.15
CA LYS A 2 -6.63 -5.62 10.84
C LYS A 2 -6.87 -5.47 9.34
N GLN A 3 -8.06 -5.03 8.94
CA GLN A 3 -8.34 -4.64 7.56
C GLN A 3 -7.57 -3.33 7.35
N THR A 4 -6.45 -3.39 6.64
CA THR A 4 -5.72 -2.18 6.25
C THR A 4 -6.66 -1.38 5.36
N GLU A 5 -7.10 -0.22 5.84
CA GLU A 5 -7.95 0.69 5.08
C GLU A 5 -7.11 1.27 3.94
N LEU A 6 -7.33 0.76 2.72
CA LEU A 6 -6.65 1.21 1.52
C LEU A 6 -7.45 2.34 0.88
N ALA A 7 -6.76 3.32 0.32
CA ALA A 7 -7.38 4.46 -0.36
C ALA A 7 -6.60 4.84 -1.63
N PRO A 8 -7.27 5.39 -2.66
CA PRO A 8 -6.59 5.95 -3.82
C PRO A 8 -5.45 6.91 -3.45
N GLY A 9 -4.31 6.76 -4.11
CA GLY A 9 -3.08 7.51 -3.83
C GLY A 9 -2.19 6.89 -2.76
N MET A 10 -2.63 5.84 -2.04
CA MET A 10 -1.78 5.18 -1.04
C MET A 10 -0.65 4.37 -1.71
N PRO A 11 0.60 4.51 -1.25
CA PRO A 11 1.68 3.63 -1.64
C PRO A 11 1.52 2.25 -1.00
N VAL A 12 1.74 1.20 -1.80
CA VAL A 12 1.60 -0.21 -1.39
C VAL A 12 2.72 -1.05 -1.97
N ARG A 13 2.87 -2.27 -1.43
CA ARG A 13 3.71 -3.34 -1.97
C ARG A 13 2.90 -4.62 -2.12
N THR A 14 3.20 -5.42 -3.14
CA THR A 14 2.62 -6.76 -3.26
C THR A 14 3.15 -7.66 -2.15
N SER A 15 2.28 -8.46 -1.53
CA SER A 15 2.61 -9.49 -0.52
C SER A 15 2.43 -10.91 -1.07
N PHE A 16 2.46 -11.05 -2.39
CA PHE A 16 2.37 -12.31 -3.13
C PHE A 16 3.37 -12.28 -4.29
N ALA A 17 3.75 -13.47 -4.74
CA ALA A 17 4.55 -13.67 -5.94
C ALA A 17 3.69 -14.23 -7.07
N ASP A 18 3.88 -13.68 -8.28
CA ASP A 18 3.25 -14.14 -9.52
C ASP A 18 4.31 -14.11 -10.65
N PRO A 19 4.31 -15.02 -11.64
CA PRO A 19 5.29 -14.99 -12.72
C PRO A 19 5.31 -13.62 -13.44
N GLY A 20 6.45 -12.93 -13.37
CA GLY A 20 6.61 -11.58 -13.93
C GLY A 20 6.17 -10.43 -13.00
N LEU A 21 5.76 -10.75 -11.77
CA LEU A 21 5.48 -9.79 -10.69
C LEU A 21 6.08 -10.31 -9.37
N PRO A 22 7.33 -9.93 -9.06
CA PRO A 22 7.95 -10.30 -7.80
C PRO A 22 7.15 -9.80 -6.59
N GLU A 23 7.19 -10.55 -5.49
CA GLU A 23 6.72 -10.06 -4.20
C GLU A 23 7.49 -8.80 -3.78
N GLY A 24 6.82 -7.90 -3.05
CA GLY A 24 7.39 -6.62 -2.60
C GLY A 24 7.41 -5.54 -3.68
N THR A 25 6.86 -5.80 -4.87
CA THR A 25 6.81 -4.84 -5.98
C THR A 25 6.00 -3.62 -5.55
N ALA A 26 6.61 -2.44 -5.67
CA ALA A 26 6.00 -1.19 -5.28
C ALA A 26 4.93 -0.72 -6.28
N GLY A 27 3.86 -0.15 -5.75
CA GLY A 27 2.81 0.47 -6.53
C GLY A 27 2.04 1.53 -5.75
N THR A 28 1.03 2.08 -6.40
CA THR A 28 0.10 3.07 -5.83
C THR A 28 -1.32 2.64 -6.12
N VAL A 29 -2.17 2.67 -5.09
CA VAL A 29 -3.60 2.42 -5.23
C VAL A 29 -4.21 3.49 -6.13
N VAL A 30 -4.96 3.08 -7.14
CA VAL A 30 -5.68 3.96 -8.06
C VAL A 30 -7.16 3.95 -7.75
N THR A 31 -7.71 2.77 -7.45
CA THR A 31 -9.13 2.56 -7.18
C THR A 31 -9.29 1.45 -6.14
N VAL A 32 -10.27 1.60 -5.27
CA VAL A 32 -10.74 0.54 -4.36
C VAL A 32 -12.16 0.18 -4.81
N TYR A 33 -12.45 -1.11 -4.95
CA TYR A 33 -13.73 -1.63 -5.42
C TYR A 33 -14.46 -2.30 -4.25
N ASP A 34 -15.26 -1.53 -3.52
CA ASP A 34 -15.97 -2.01 -2.32
C ASP A 34 -17.06 -3.06 -2.67
N ASP A 35 -17.65 -2.96 -3.87
CA ASP A 35 -18.73 -3.83 -4.31
C ASP A 35 -18.25 -5.17 -4.92
N LEU A 36 -16.94 -5.34 -5.11
CA LEU A 36 -16.34 -6.47 -5.82
C LEU A 36 -15.31 -7.23 -4.97
N GLY A 37 -15.67 -7.53 -3.72
CA GLY A 37 -14.89 -8.43 -2.85
C GLY A 37 -13.51 -7.89 -2.48
N ASP A 38 -13.41 -6.62 -2.09
CA ASP A 38 -12.15 -5.97 -1.69
C ASP A 38 -11.08 -5.92 -2.79
N GLY A 39 -11.49 -5.85 -4.05
CA GLY A 39 -10.59 -5.65 -5.18
C GLY A 39 -9.95 -4.26 -5.15
N VAL A 40 -8.66 -4.17 -5.49
CA VAL A 40 -7.88 -2.94 -5.49
C VAL A 40 -7.12 -2.82 -6.80
N GLY A 41 -7.37 -1.72 -7.51
CA GLY A 41 -6.60 -1.33 -8.67
C GLY A 41 -5.28 -0.70 -8.25
N VAL A 42 -4.15 -1.26 -8.65
CA VAL A 42 -2.81 -0.75 -8.33
C VAL A 42 -2.04 -0.42 -9.61
N ARG A 43 -1.47 0.79 -9.67
CA ARG A 43 -0.46 1.15 -10.67
C ARG A 43 0.91 0.81 -10.11
N LEU A 44 1.56 -0.18 -10.72
CA LEU A 44 2.92 -0.58 -10.37
C LEU A 44 3.94 0.46 -10.87
N SER A 45 5.13 0.48 -10.27
CA SER A 45 6.23 1.39 -10.64
C SER A 45 6.70 1.23 -12.09
N ASN A 46 6.49 0.05 -12.69
CA ASN A 46 6.76 -0.21 -14.11
C ASN A 46 5.66 0.30 -15.06
N GLY A 47 4.64 0.99 -14.55
CA GLY A 47 3.54 1.56 -15.33
C GLY A 47 2.37 0.61 -15.59
N LYS A 48 2.48 -0.68 -15.26
CA LYS A 48 1.39 -1.66 -15.41
C LYS A 48 0.29 -1.40 -14.38
N LEU A 49 -0.97 -1.47 -14.83
CA LEU A 49 -2.13 -1.49 -13.94
C LEU A 49 -2.52 -2.95 -13.68
N ILE A 50 -2.71 -3.30 -12.42
CA ILE A 50 -3.21 -4.62 -11.99
C ILE A 50 -4.43 -4.46 -11.10
N ASN A 51 -5.29 -5.48 -11.08
CA ASN A 51 -6.32 -5.63 -10.06
C ASN A 51 -5.88 -6.76 -9.12
N VAL A 52 -5.91 -6.51 -7.82
CA VAL A 52 -5.47 -7.45 -6.80
C VAL A 52 -6.35 -7.32 -5.58
N MET A 53 -6.50 -8.39 -4.81
CA MET A 53 -7.24 -8.35 -3.56
C MET A 53 -6.49 -7.52 -2.51
N ALA A 54 -7.21 -6.79 -1.66
CA ALA A 54 -6.61 -5.98 -0.60
C ALA A 54 -5.65 -6.75 0.31
N HIS A 55 -5.91 -8.03 0.59
CA HIS A 55 -5.03 -8.88 1.42
C HIS A 55 -3.71 -9.28 0.74
N GLY A 56 -3.60 -9.09 -0.59
CA GLY A 56 -2.36 -9.25 -1.34
C GLY A 56 -1.50 -7.98 -1.36
N LEU A 57 -1.86 -6.97 -0.57
CA LEU A 57 -1.17 -5.69 -0.50
C LEU A 57 -0.78 -5.36 0.94
N ASP A 58 0.47 -4.99 1.10
CA ASP A 58 0.94 -4.33 2.31
C ASP A 58 0.94 -2.82 2.11
N SER A 59 0.39 -2.10 3.07
CA SER A 59 0.56 -0.65 3.14
C SER A 59 2.05 -0.35 3.26
N ALA A 60 2.60 0.30 2.25
CA ALA A 60 3.97 0.81 2.28
C ALA A 60 3.93 2.13 3.06
N ALA A 61 3.65 2.06 4.37
CA ALA A 61 3.63 3.21 5.24
C ALA A 61 4.87 4.06 4.93
N ARG A 62 4.66 5.35 4.59
CA ARG A 62 5.78 6.28 4.50
C ARG A 62 6.52 6.21 5.83
N PRO A 63 7.84 5.93 5.87
CA PRO A 63 8.60 6.13 7.09
C PRO A 63 8.57 7.63 7.39
N GLY A 64 7.68 8.07 8.27
CA GLY A 64 7.50 9.51 8.47
C GLY A 64 6.42 9.96 9.46
N ARG A 65 5.89 9.10 10.33
CA ARG A 65 5.05 9.60 11.43
C ARG A 65 4.99 8.73 12.68
N GLU A 66 6.15 8.27 13.16
CA GLU A 66 6.27 7.78 14.54
C GLU A 66 7.61 8.22 15.14
N ARG A 67 7.64 9.47 15.63
CA ARG A 67 8.35 9.96 16.84
C ARG A 67 8.37 11.49 16.84
N ASP A 68 7.22 12.09 17.15
CA ASP A 68 7.22 13.36 17.87
C ASP A 68 8.03 13.16 19.16
N THR A 69 9.30 13.54 19.13
CA THR A 69 10.10 13.67 20.35
C THR A 69 9.94 15.12 20.78
N PRO A 70 9.29 15.45 21.90
CA PRO A 70 9.28 16.81 22.39
C PRO A 70 10.72 17.15 22.82
N VAL A 71 11.45 17.87 21.97
CA VAL A 71 12.75 18.43 22.36
C VAL A 71 12.46 19.52 23.37
N ARG A 72 12.65 19.19 24.65
CA ARG A 72 12.64 20.16 25.74
C ARG A 72 13.78 21.16 25.50
N PRO A 73 13.55 22.48 25.46
CA PRO A 73 14.63 23.45 25.32
C PRO A 73 15.51 23.44 26.58
N PRO A 74 16.84 23.63 26.45
CA PRO A 74 17.72 23.77 27.61
C PRO A 74 17.39 25.06 28.37
N ALA A 75 17.47 24.95 29.71
CA ALA A 75 17.39 26.08 30.64
C ALA A 75 18.75 26.79 30.75
#